data_AF-A0A1I2JKA4-F1
#
_entry.id   AF-A0A1I2JKA4-F1
#
_cell.length_a   1.000
_cell.length_b   1.000
_cell.length_c   1.000
_cell.angle_alpha   90.00
_cell.angle_beta   90.00
_cell.angle_gamma   90.00
#
_symmetry.space_group_name_H-M   'P 1'
#
loop_
_entity.id
_entity.type
_entity.pdbx_description
1 polymer ?
#
loop_
_entity_poly.entity_id
_entity_poly.type
_entity_poly.pdbx_seq_one_letter_code
_entity_poly.pdbx_strand_id
1 'polypeptide(L)' 'MRINDSIRGALILGAVVLVLVIGGFAVADNGWQKVSCIGRAIVGGVAFSNIHSVCGL' A
#
# COMPACT_ATOMS: atom_id res chain seq x y z
N MET A 1 4.07 -0.42 30.31
CA MET A 1 3.32 -1.29 29.40
C MET A 1 4.30 -2.23 28.70
N ARG A 2 4.31 -3.53 29.02
CA ARG A 2 4.99 -4.53 28.18
C ARG A 2 4.21 -4.58 26.88
N ILE A 3 4.70 -3.93 25.83
CA ILE A 3 4.19 -4.13 24.47
C ILE A 3 4.37 -5.62 24.21
N ASN A 4 3.25 -6.34 24.06
CA ASN A 4 3.25 -7.78 23.86
C ASN A 4 4.20 -8.10 22.70
N ASP A 5 5.09 -9.09 22.83
CA ASP A 5 6.11 -9.39 21.82
C ASP A 5 5.49 -9.60 20.42
N SER A 6 4.24 -10.07 20.39
CA SER A 6 3.40 -10.19 19.19
C SER A 6 3.11 -8.85 18.51
N ILE A 7 2.83 -7.78 19.27
CA ILE A 7 2.60 -6.43 18.74
C ILE A 7 3.90 -5.89 18.14
N ARG A 8 5.03 -6.14 18.82
CA ARG A 8 6.35 -5.73 18.31
C ARG A 8 6.68 -6.45 17.00
N GLY A 9 6.43 -7.76 16.93
CA GLY A 9 6.59 -8.56 15.72
C GLY A 9 5.67 -8.08 14.58
N ALA A 10 4.41 -7.79 14.87
CA ALA A 10 3.46 -7.26 13.90
C ALA A 10 3.88 -5.88 13.37
N LEU A 11 4.40 -5.01 14.24
CA LEU A 11 4.91 -3.69 13.83
C LEU A 11 6.11 -3.81 12.88
N ILE A 12 7.05 -4.72 13.19
CA ILE A 12 8.23 -4.96 12.36
C ILE A 12 7.81 -5.52 10.99
N LEU A 13 6.94 -6.54 10.97
CA LEU A 13 6.41 -7.09 9.72
C LEU A 13 5.66 -6.03 8.90
N GLY A 14 4.81 -5.24 9.55
CA GLY A 14 4.11 -4.13 8.91
C GLY A 14 5.07 -3.12 8.29
N ALA A 15 6.14 -2.76 8.99
CA ALA A 15 7.17 -1.85 8.49
C ALA A 15 7.93 -2.43 7.28
N VAL A 16 8.30 -3.72 7.32
CA VAL A 16 8.98 -4.39 6.20
C VAL A 16 8.09 -4.42 4.96
N VAL A 17 6.81 -4.79 5.11
CA VAL A 17 5.84 -4.78 4.00
C VAL A 17 5.70 -3.38 3.42
N LEU A 18 5.59 -2.36 4.28
CA LEU A 18 5.45 -0.97 3.85
C LEU A 18 6.66 -0.49 3.05
N VAL A 19 7.88 -0.84 3.47
CA VAL A 19 9.11 -0.51 2.73
C VAL A 19 9.14 -1.20 1.36
N LEU A 20 8.75 -2.49 1.29
CA LEU A 20 8.71 -3.22 0.01
C LEU A 20 7.68 -2.61 -0.95
N VAL A 21 6.51 -2.23 -0.44
CA VAL A 21 5.45 -1.60 -1.24
C VAL A 21 5.92 -0.25 -1.78
N ILE A 22 6.47 0.62 -0.92
CA ILE A 22 7.00 1.93 -1.34
C ILE A 22 8.16 1.78 -2.33
N GLY A 23 9.09 0.85 -2.07
CA GLY A 23 10.21 0.57 -2.96
C GLY A 23 9.75 0.06 -4.33
N GLY A 24 8.77 -0.84 -4.36
CA GLY A 24 8.16 -1.32 -5.61
C GLY A 24 7.52 -0.19 -6.41
N PHE A 25 6.83 0.74 -5.76
CA PHE A 25 6.28 1.91 -6.41
C PHE A 25 7.34 2.93 -6.86
N ALA A 26 8.46 3.06 -6.15
CA ALA A 26 9.54 3.95 -6.54
C ALA A 26 10.30 3.46 -7.78
N VAL A 27 10.39 2.15 -7.97
CA VAL A 27 11.04 1.52 -9.14
C VAL A 27 10.11 1.44 -10.35
N ALA A 28 8.79 1.37 -10.14
CA ALA A 28 7.84 1.32 -11.24
C ALA A 28 7.76 2.66 -11.99
N ASP A 29 7.84 2.59 -13.33
CA ASP A 29 7.56 3.74 -14.19
C ASP A 29 6.14 4.26 -13.90
N ASN A 30 6.04 5.54 -13.51
CA ASN A 30 4.81 6.20 -13.08
C ASN A 30 4.17 5.66 -11.79
N GLY A 31 4.94 4.97 -10.92
CA GLY A 31 4.41 4.37 -9.69
C GLY A 31 3.73 5.37 -8.74
N TRP A 32 4.21 6.61 -8.66
CA TRP A 32 3.56 7.69 -7.90
C TRP A 32 2.17 8.08 -8.43
N GLN A 33 1.99 8.11 -9.75
CA GLN A 33 0.66 8.38 -10.35
C GLN A 33 -0.30 7.22 -10.09
N LYS A 34 0.18 5.98 -10.23
CA LYS A 34 -0.59 4.77 -9.95
C LYS A 34 -1.03 4.70 -8.49
N VAL A 35 -0.14 4.97 -7.52
CA VAL A 35 -0.48 5.03 -6.09
C VAL A 35 -1.50 6.13 -5.78
N SER A 36 -1.32 7.32 -6.36
CA SER A 36 -2.26 8.43 -6.17
C SER A 36 -3.66 8.09 -6.69
N CYS A 37 -3.75 7.41 -7.83
CA CYS A 37 -5.02 6.92 -8.36
C CYS A 37 -5.64 5.85 -7.47
N ILE A 38 -4.87 4.83 -7.07
CA ILE A 38 -5.33 3.77 -6.17
C ILE A 38 -5.83 4.36 -4.84
N GLY A 39 -5.07 5.29 -4.25
CA GLY A 39 -5.46 5.96 -3.00
C GLY A 39 -6.76 6.75 -3.15
N ARG A 40 -6.93 7.51 -4.24
CA ARG A 40 -8.19 8.22 -4.53
C ARG A 40 -9.35 7.25 -4.77
N ALA A 41 -9.12 6.15 -5.47
CA ALA A 41 -10.13 5.14 -5.74
C ALA A 41 -10.61 4.46 -4.45
N ILE A 42 -9.68 4.08 -3.56
CA ILE A 42 -10.00 3.50 -2.25
C ILE A 42 -10.80 4.49 -1.39
N VAL A 43 -10.35 5.75 -1.30
CA VAL A 43 -11.06 6.80 -0.55
C VAL A 43 -12.43 7.11 -1.16
N GLY A 44 -12.56 7.01 -2.49
CA GLY A 44 -13.82 7.16 -3.21
C GLY A 44 -14.76 5.97 -3.12
N GLY A 45 -14.39 4.89 -2.41
CA GLY A 45 -15.22 3.69 -2.25
C GLY A 45 -15.23 2.75 -3.46
N VAL A 46 -14.25 2.87 -4.35
CA VAL A 46 -14.10 1.94 -5.49
C VAL A 46 -13.64 0.59 -4.96
N ALA A 47 -14.38 -0.46 -5.31
CA ALA A 47 -14.01 -1.83 -4.97
C ALA A 47 -12.62 -2.18 -5.53
N PHE A 48 -11.79 -2.84 -4.72
CA PHE A 48 -10.42 -3.22 -5.11
C PHE A 48 -10.36 -4.00 -6.42
N SER A 49 -11.38 -4.81 -6.71
CA SER A 49 -11.52 -5.55 -7.97
C SER A 49 -11.59 -4.66 -9.21
N ASN A 50 -12.05 -3.41 -9.07
CA ASN A 50 -12.23 -2.48 -10.17
C ASN A 50 -11.08 -1.48 -10.32
N ILE A 51 -10.20 -1.33 -9.32
CA ILE A 51 -9.13 -0.31 -9.34
C ILE A 51 -8.22 -0.45 -10.56
N HIS A 52 -7.96 -1.67 -11.03
CA HIS A 52 -7.17 -1.92 -12.23
C HIS A 52 -7.81 -1.33 -13.50
N SER A 53 -9.14 -1.36 -13.59
CA SER A 53 -9.92 -0.79 -14.69
C SER A 53 -9.91 0.74 -14.65
N VAL A 54 -9.94 1.34 -13.46
CA VAL A 54 -9.98 2.81 -13.30
C VAL A 54 -8.59 3.45 -13.38
N CYS A 55 -7.55 2.77 -12.87
CA CYS A 55 -6.21 3.32 -12.74
C CYS A 55 -5.23 2.84 -13.83
N GLY A 56 -5.68 2.04 -14.80
CA GLY A 56 -4.86 1.56 -15.91
C GLY A 56 -3.57 0.91 -15.42
N LEU A 57 -3.72 -0.03 -14.47
CA LEU A 57 -2.59 -0.70 -13.84
C LEU A 57 -1.88 -1.63 -14.81
#